data_AF-Q56XS0-F1
#
_entry.id   AF-Q56XS0-F1
#
_cell.length_a   1.000
_cell.length_b   1.000
_cell.length_c   1.000
_cell.angle_alpha   90.00
_cell.angle_beta   90.00
_cell.angle_gamma   90.00
#
_symmetry.space_group_name_H-M   'P 1'
#
loop_
_entity.id
_entity.type
_entity.pdbx_description
1 polymer ?
#
loop_
_entity_poly.entity_id
_entity_poly.type
_entity_poly.pdbx_seq_one_letter_code
_entity_poly.pdbx_strand_id
1 'polypeptide(L)'
;MRPIMAMQVTIFPGAGICIGNSATHVVADGVTFSHFMKYWMSLTKSSGKDPATVLLPSLPIHSCRNIIKDPGEVAAGHLERFWSQNSAKHSSHVTPENMVRATFT
;
A
#
# COMPACT_ATOMS: atom_id res chain seq x y z
N MET A 1 20.43 -6.77 2.38
CA MET A 1 19.01 -6.98 2.01
C MET A 1 18.13 -6.32 3.06
N ARG A 2 17.15 -5.49 2.68
CA ARG A 2 16.12 -4.96 3.60
C ARG A 2 14.86 -5.83 3.51
N PRO A 3 14.17 -6.11 4.62
CA PRO A 3 12.92 -6.86 4.60
C PRO A 3 11.86 -6.10 3.78
N ILE A 4 11.08 -6.84 2.99
CA ILE A 4 10.01 -6.31 2.14
C ILE A 4 8.81 -5.87 2.99
N MET A 5 8.55 -6.60 4.07
CA MET A 5 7.48 -6.33 5.02
C MET A 5 7.93 -6.74 6.43
N ALA A 6 7.48 -6.00 7.44
CA ALA A 6 7.56 -6.36 8.84
C ALA A 6 6.20 -6.07 9.51
N MET A 7 5.81 -6.92 10.47
CA MET A 7 4.59 -6.76 11.25
C MET A 7 4.92 -6.86 12.74
N GLN A 8 4.30 -6.00 13.53
CA GLN A 8 4.43 -5.96 14.98
C GLN A 8 3.05 -6.08 15.61
N VAL A 9 2.90 -6.97 16.58
CA VAL A 9 1.70 -7.10 17.40
C VAL A 9 2.00 -6.52 18.77
N THR A 10 1.21 -5.54 19.21
CA THR A 10 1.32 -4.90 20.51
C THR A 10 0.02 -5.12 21.29
N ILE A 11 0.12 -5.72 22.47
CA ILE A 11 -1.01 -5.97 23.35
C ILE A 11 -1.08 -4.84 24.37
N PHE A 12 -2.25 -4.23 24.51
CA PHE A 12 -2.57 -3.23 25.53
C PHE A 12 -3.53 -3.88 26.54
N PRO A 13 -3.04 -4.35 27.69
CA PRO A 13 -3.86 -5.06 28.67
C PRO A 13 -5.09 -4.25 29.07
N GLY A 14 -6.28 -4.86 29.00
CA GLY A 14 -7.55 -4.20 29.33
C GLY A 14 -8.08 -3.21 28.29
N ALA A 15 -7.34 -2.93 27.21
CA ALA A 15 -7.75 -1.97 26.17
C ALA A 15 -7.88 -2.61 24.78
N GLY A 16 -6.96 -3.51 24.39
CA GLY A 16 -7.03 -4.19 23.10
C GLY A 16 -5.69 -4.61 22.51
N ILE A 17 -5.65 -4.77 21.19
CA ILE A 17 -4.47 -5.17 20.42
C ILE A 17 -4.28 -4.19 19.27
N CYS A 18 -3.04 -3.79 19.03
CA CYS A 18 -2.62 -3.06 17.84
C CYS A 18 -1.74 -3.96 16.97
N ILE A 19 -2.01 -3.97 15.66
CA ILE A 19 -1.18 -4.66 14.67
C ILE A 19 -0.59 -3.58 13.77
N GLY A 20 0.68 -3.28 13.96
CA GLY A 20 1.44 -2.34 13.15
C GLY A 20 2.16 -3.05 12.01
N ASN A 21 2.28 -2.38 10.87
CA ASN A 21 2.92 -2.94 9.67
C ASN A 21 3.83 -1.91 9.00
N SER A 22 4.92 -2.39 8.41
CA SER A 22 5.78 -1.62 7.52
C SER A 22 6.06 -2.45 6.27
N ALA A 23 5.76 -1.92 5.09
CA ALA A 23 6.02 -2.57 3.81
C ALA A 23 6.74 -1.60 2.87
N THR A 24 7.67 -2.11 2.06
CA THR A 24 8.34 -1.30 1.05
C THR A 24 7.40 -0.96 -0.11
N HIS A 25 7.36 0.31 -0.49
CA HIS A 25 6.52 0.79 -1.60
C HIS A 25 6.98 0.24 -2.97
N VAL A 26 8.17 -0.37 -3.02
CA VAL A 26 8.67 -1.07 -4.22
C VAL A 26 7.80 -2.29 -4.57
N VAL A 27 7.18 -2.93 -3.58
CA VAL A 27 6.46 -4.20 -3.77
C VAL A 27 4.94 -4.03 -3.70
N ALA A 28 4.46 -2.97 -3.05
CA ALA A 28 3.03 -2.70 -2.91
C ALA A 28 2.74 -1.20 -2.84
N ASP A 29 1.73 -0.76 -3.58
CA ASP A 29 1.03 0.50 -3.30
C ASP A 29 -0.01 0.31 -2.17
N GLY A 30 -0.65 1.41 -1.75
CA GLY A 30 -1.66 1.37 -0.68
C GLY A 30 -2.86 0.46 -0.99
N VAL A 31 -3.22 0.31 -2.26
CA VAL A 31 -4.29 -0.57 -2.72
C VAL A 31 -3.89 -2.04 -2.56
N THR A 32 -2.70 -2.40 -3.02
CA THR A 32 -2.13 -3.75 -2.86
C THR A 32 -2.02 -4.12 -1.39
N PHE A 33 -1.54 -3.20 -0.54
CA PHE A 33 -1.44 -3.45 0.89
C PHE A 33 -2.82 -3.65 1.54
N SER A 34 -3.83 -2.86 1.15
CA SER A 34 -5.20 -3.00 1.65
C SER A 34 -5.82 -4.35 1.28
N HIS A 35 -5.57 -4.85 0.06
CA HIS A 35 -6.02 -6.18 -0.35
C HIS A 35 -5.33 -7.30 0.43
N PHE A 36 -4.02 -7.19 0.65
CA PHE A 36 -3.29 -8.12 1.50
C PHE A 36 -3.91 -8.21 2.90
N MET A 37 -4.20 -7.06 3.55
CA MET A 37 -4.81 -7.07 4.88
C MET A 37 -6.21 -7.69 4.89
N LYS A 38 -7.06 -7.41 3.90
CA LYS A 38 -8.39 -8.05 3.77
C LYS A 38 -8.29 -9.56 3.62
N TYR A 39 -7.36 -10.02 2.79
CA TYR A 39 -7.08 -11.44 2.57
C TYR A 39 -6.64 -12.12 3.87
N TRP A 40 -5.65 -11.53 4.56
CA TRP A 40 -5.12 -12.05 5.81
C TRP A 40 -6.19 -12.13 6.90
N MET A 41 -7.07 -11.13 7.01
CA MET A 41 -8.20 -11.16 7.94
C MET A 41 -9.25 -12.24 7.59
N SER A 42 -9.55 -12.44 6.30
CA SER A 42 -10.48 -13.49 5.88
C SER A 42 -9.95 -14.89 6.24
N LEU A 43 -8.66 -15.12 5.99
CA LEU A 43 -7.99 -16.38 6.29
C LEU A 43 -7.90 -16.67 7.79
N THR A 44 -7.63 -15.66 8.62
CA THR A 44 -7.54 -15.84 10.07
C THR A 44 -8.91 -16.07 10.71
N LYS A 45 -9.97 -15.45 10.17
CA LYS A 45 -11.36 -15.69 10.60
C LYS A 45 -11.86 -17.11 10.32
N SER A 46 -11.31 -17.81 9.33
CA SER A 46 -11.78 -19.15 8.92
C SER A 46 -11.21 -20.30 9.75
N SER A 47 -10.56 -20.02 10.89
CA SER A 47 -9.90 -21.00 11.78
C SER A 47 -10.72 -22.29 11.97
N GLY A 48 -10.39 -23.32 11.18
CA GLY A 48 -11.00 -24.66 11.20
C GLY A 48 -11.63 -25.14 9.88
N LYS A 49 -11.84 -24.27 8.89
CA LYS A 49 -12.34 -24.64 7.55
C LYS A 49 -11.20 -24.68 6.54
N ASP A 50 -11.25 -25.66 5.65
CA ASP A 50 -10.29 -25.86 4.56
C ASP A 50 -10.13 -24.54 3.75
N PRO A 51 -8.90 -24.07 3.49
CA PRO A 51 -8.64 -22.87 2.68
C PRO A 51 -9.42 -22.83 1.36
N ALA A 52 -9.74 -23.98 0.78
CA ALA A 52 -10.56 -24.10 -0.44
C ALA A 52 -12.03 -23.69 -0.25
N THR A 53 -12.54 -23.71 0.99
CA THR A 53 -13.92 -23.32 1.35
C THR A 53 -14.02 -21.86 1.82
N VAL A 54 -12.89 -21.19 2.01
CA VAL A 54 -12.86 -19.76 2.29
C VAL A 54 -13.20 -19.05 1.00
N LEU A 55 -14.37 -18.39 0.96
CA LEU A 55 -14.70 -17.43 -0.09
C LEU A 55 -13.76 -16.23 0.05
N LEU A 56 -12.54 -16.41 -0.42
CA LEU A 56 -11.56 -15.35 -0.51
C LEU A 56 -12.12 -14.30 -1.48
N PRO A 57 -11.98 -13.00 -1.16
CA PRO A 57 -12.31 -11.96 -2.11
C PRO A 57 -11.60 -12.26 -3.42
N SER A 58 -12.29 -12.12 -4.55
CA SER A 58 -11.65 -12.27 -5.85
C SER A 58 -10.41 -11.38 -5.90
N LEU A 59 -9.33 -11.92 -6.47
CA LEU A 59 -8.13 -11.13 -6.70
C LEU A 59 -8.52 -9.84 -7.41
N PRO A 60 -7.95 -8.69 -7.03
CA PRO A 60 -8.24 -7.43 -7.70
C PRO A 60 -7.92 -7.62 -9.17
N ILE A 61 -8.93 -7.50 -10.04
CA ILE A 61 -8.72 -7.58 -11.47
C ILE A 61 -7.97 -6.31 -11.87
N HIS A 62 -6.66 -6.41 -12.04
CA HIS A 62 -5.79 -5.30 -12.44
C HIS A 62 -5.81 -5.06 -13.96
N SER A 63 -6.55 -5.88 -14.72
CA SER A 63 -6.75 -5.70 -16.17
C SER A 63 -7.54 -4.43 -16.53
N CYS A 64 -8.11 -3.71 -15.55
CA CYS A 64 -8.85 -2.47 -15.77
C CYS A 64 -8.04 -1.38 -16.49
N ARG A 65 -6.70 -1.42 -16.39
CA ARG A 65 -5.84 -0.45 -17.10
C ARG A 65 -5.99 -0.53 -18.63
N ASN A 66 -6.30 -1.70 -19.17
CA ASN A 66 -6.47 -1.89 -20.62
C ASN A 66 -7.92 -1.62 -21.08
N ILE A 67 -8.85 -1.43 -20.14
CA ILE A 67 -10.28 -1.18 -20.43
C ILE A 67 -10.54 0.32 -20.61
N ILE A 68 -9.73 1.17 -19.96
CA ILE A 68 -9.84 2.62 -20.08
C ILE A 68 -9.26 3.02 -21.44
N LYS A 69 -10.13 3.26 -22.42
CA LYS A 69 -9.75 3.88 -23.68
C LYS A 69 -9.25 5.29 -23.38
N ASP A 70 -8.08 5.63 -23.92
CA ASP A 70 -7.50 6.98 -23.86
C ASP A 70 -7.50 7.60 -25.27
N PRO A 71 -8.67 7.97 -25.81
CA PRO A 71 -8.79 8.47 -27.18
C PRO A 71 -8.10 9.82 -27.43
N GLY A 72 -7.47 10.43 -26.42
CA GLY A 72 -6.74 11.70 -26.52
C GLY A 72 -5.30 11.64 -26.01
N GLU A 73 -4.75 10.45 -25.74
CA GLU A 73 -3.41 10.25 -25.18
C GLU A 73 -3.12 11.09 -23.92
N VAL A 74 -4.16 11.39 -23.14
CA VAL A 74 -4.06 12.23 -21.95
C VAL A 74 -3.14 11.59 -20.92
N ALA A 75 -3.13 10.26 -20.82
CA ALA A 75 -2.24 9.54 -19.93
C ALA A 75 -0.76 9.73 -20.33
N ALA A 76 -0.45 9.73 -21.64
CA ALA A 76 0.90 9.96 -22.13
C ALA A 76 1.37 11.39 -21.84
N GLY A 77 0.52 12.40 -22.10
CA GLY A 77 0.84 13.79 -21.79
C GLY A 77 1.03 14.04 -20.28
N HIS A 78 0.19 13.45 -19.42
CA HIS A 78 0.37 13.52 -17.97
C HIS A 78 1.65 12.81 -17.51
N LEU A 79 1.98 11.67 -18.11
CA LEU A 79 3.19 10.91 -17.78
C LEU A 79 4.46 11.67 -18.19
N GLU A 80 4.48 12.28 -19.37
CA GLU A 80 5.58 13.13 -19.85
C GLU A 80 5.78 14.35 -18.96
N ARG A 81 4.68 15.01 -18.56
CA ARG A 81 4.71 16.11 -17.58
C ARG A 81 5.20 15.66 -16.20
N PHE A 82 4.77 14.50 -15.72
CA PHE A 82 5.25 13.95 -14.45
C PHE A 82 6.75 13.67 -14.49
N TRP A 83 7.24 13.03 -15.55
CA TRP A 83 8.66 12.75 -15.69
C TRP A 83 9.48 14.02 -15.81
N SER A 84 9.07 15.00 -16.61
CA SER A 84 9.80 16.28 -16.71
C SER A 84 9.89 17.00 -15.37
N GLN A 85 8.83 16.99 -14.56
CA GLN A 85 8.83 17.58 -13.21
C GLN A 85 9.73 16.83 -12.22
N ASN A 86 9.76 15.50 -12.26
CA ASN A 86 10.63 14.70 -11.37
C ASN A 86 12.08 14.60 -11.87
N SER A 87 12.32 14.85 -13.16
CA SER A 87 13.66 14.93 -13.76
C SER A 87 14.32 16.29 -13.52
N ALA A 88 13.50 17.34 -13.33
CA ALA A 88 13.99 18.63 -12.91
C ALA A 88 14.62 18.48 -11.52
N LYS A 89 15.95 18.62 -11.48
CA LYS A 89 16.80 18.49 -10.30
C LYS A 89 16.08 19.03 -9.05
N HIS A 90 15.96 18.17 -8.04
CA HIS A 90 15.69 18.60 -6.67
C HIS A 90 16.66 19.74 -6.35
N SER A 91 16.18 20.99 -6.37
CA SER A 91 16.83 22.03 -5.59
C SER A 91 16.78 21.49 -4.17
N SER A 92 17.95 21.26 -3.59
CA SER A 92 18.11 20.63 -2.29
C SER A 92 17.39 21.47 -1.24
N HIS A 93 16.11 21.17 -1.01
CA HIS A 93 15.39 21.71 0.12
C HIS A 93 16.02 21.05 1.35
N VAL A 94 16.49 21.87 2.29
CA VAL A 94 17.08 21.41 3.55
C VAL A 94 16.10 20.44 4.20
N THR A 95 16.52 19.19 4.37
CA THR A 95 15.79 18.17 5.12
C THR A 95 15.65 18.66 6.56
N PRO A 96 14.43 18.81 7.10
CA PRO A 96 14.25 19.11 8.51
C PRO A 96 14.83 17.96 9.34
N GLU A 97 15.66 18.28 10.33
CA GLU A 97 16.38 17.32 11.17
C GLU A 97 15.46 16.36 11.97
N ASN A 98 14.16 16.63 12.00
CA ASN A 98 13.22 15.87 12.81
C ASN A 98 11.91 15.59 12.05
N MET A 99 11.83 14.42 11.41
CA MET A 99 10.67 13.95 10.66
C MET A 99 9.58 13.28 11.51
N VAL A 100 9.71 13.24 12.84
CA VAL A 100 8.84 12.40 13.71
C VAL A 100 7.69 13.18 14.36
N ARG A 101 7.58 14.50 14.19
CA ARG A 101 6.55 15.28 14.88
C ARG A 101 5.57 15.99 13.95
N ALA A 102 4.63 15.24 13.38
CA ALA A 102 3.34 15.81 12.98
C ALA A 102 2.40 15.78 14.21
N THR A 103 2.28 16.90 14.92
CA THR A 103 1.27 17.06 15.98
C THR A 103 0.00 17.58 15.32
N PHE A 104 -1.10 16.85 15.45
CA PHE A 104 -2.43 17.39 15.17
C PHE A 104 -2.78 18.37 16.29
N THR A 105 -2.94 19.65 15.94
CA THR A 105 -3.55 20.68 16.79
C THR A 105 -5.04 20.78 16.52
#